data_AF-A0A3A8Z0T9-F1
#
_entry.id   AF-A0A3A8Z0T9-F1
#
_cell.length_a   1.000
_cell.length_b   1.000
_cell.length_c   1.000
_cell.angle_alpha   90.00
_cell.angle_beta   90.00
_cell.angle_gamma   90.00
#
_symmetry.space_group_name_H-M   'P 1'
#
loop_
_entity.id
_entity.type
_entity.pdbx_description
1 polymer ?
#
loop_
_entity_poly.entity_id
_entity_poly.type
_entity_poly.pdbx_seq_one_letter_code
_entity_poly.pdbx_strand_id
1 'polypeptide(L)'
;MNQYIFNLETTKIELHFEKSEYAALTMEQKSDLKSAFLWSRAGGCWVSRAKEPNLWRAKQVAAKLGFTEEQRQGERLSFSEQVDRQADRAERRAERYEQYAGNAARRGEALQKPLEHMRGDTAFFTQPIIAGHAGSQAFARRREKMFAQYEKGFEEYRKSGYFQDRAKTARATADGAKYRDVAYLDRRIKECKREIKARKKNVIHYEETLSAIENGEKQSGIDDTPITAEMVTGWMEHEYELIEKAMDKQGFLEACVDQCGGIQFSRDNIKVGYHVKVKGDRYAEVISAGPQNITYRILAGGAKGMVLTAAYAKITEVVQAAEQTETHPFTVGERFIAEQYVRDGDSLKWSRVRTTYEIVKINAKTIQLKPIDRDGKIITRRPKKSYNGRWCFTLDDNYYNTFYKSESATAEKIVKDGEENAEKASEA
;
A
#
# COMPACT_ATOMS: atom_id res chain seq x y z
N MET A 1 21.25 14.75 35.19
CA MET A 1 20.09 14.53 34.30
C MET A 1 19.99 13.04 34.05
N ASN A 2 18.79 12.50 33.87
CA ASN A 2 18.64 11.06 33.62
C ASN A 2 18.84 10.78 32.11
N GLN A 3 19.48 9.67 31.79
CA GLN A 3 19.71 9.23 30.41
C GLN A 3 18.65 8.21 30.01
N TYR A 4 18.08 8.35 28.82
CA TYR A 4 17.28 7.28 28.22
C TYR A 4 18.12 6.46 27.26
N ILE A 5 17.84 5.16 27.19
CA ILE A 5 18.55 4.26 26.28
C ILE A 5 17.80 4.23 24.95
N PHE A 6 18.48 4.56 23.86
CA PHE A 6 18.03 4.24 22.51
C PHE A 6 18.64 2.90 22.09
N ASN A 7 17.82 1.87 22.11
CA ASN A 7 18.22 0.51 21.75
C ASN A 7 18.27 0.37 20.22
N LEU A 8 19.48 0.20 19.67
CA LEU A 8 19.73 0.15 18.23
C LEU A 8 19.20 -1.14 17.58
N GLU A 9 19.08 -2.23 18.34
CA GLU A 9 18.52 -3.48 17.83
C GLU A 9 17.00 -3.40 17.65
N THR A 10 16.31 -2.73 18.59
CA THR A 10 14.84 -2.64 18.57
C THR A 10 14.32 -1.33 17.97
N THR A 11 15.19 -0.33 17.84
CA THR A 11 14.89 1.06 17.41
C THR A 11 13.87 1.76 18.31
N LYS A 12 13.95 1.47 19.62
CA LYS A 12 13.03 1.94 20.65
C LYS A 12 13.79 2.63 21.77
N ILE A 13 13.08 3.55 22.42
CA ILE A 13 13.53 4.19 23.66
C ILE A 13 13.16 3.30 24.85
N GLU A 14 14.09 3.14 25.78
CA GLU A 14 13.95 2.45 27.05
C GLU A 14 14.21 3.43 28.20
N LEU A 15 13.30 3.44 29.18
CA LEU A 15 13.42 4.22 30.41
C LEU A 15 13.60 3.26 31.58
N HIS A 16 14.68 3.45 32.32
CA HIS A 16 15.00 2.70 33.52
C HIS A 16 14.73 3.58 34.73
N PHE A 17 14.02 3.03 35.70
CA PHE A 17 13.69 3.69 36.94
C PHE A 17 14.12 2.80 38.09
N GLU A 18 14.64 3.40 39.16
CA GLU A 18 14.63 2.74 40.45
C GLU A 18 13.19 2.59 40.96
N LYS A 19 12.96 1.60 41.82
CA LYS A 19 11.63 1.34 42.37
C LYS A 19 11.09 2.54 43.16
N SER A 20 11.97 3.23 43.89
CA SER A 20 11.72 4.47 44.62
C SER A 20 11.28 5.60 43.69
N GLU A 21 12.01 5.82 42.60
CA GLU A 21 11.73 6.85 41.58
C GLU A 21 10.35 6.64 40.94
N TYR A 22 10.06 5.42 40.49
CA TYR A 22 8.75 5.12 39.90
C TYR A 22 7.61 5.27 40.92
N ALA A 23 7.84 4.89 42.18
CA ALA A 23 6.85 5.05 43.23
C ALA A 23 6.51 6.53 43.47
N ALA A 24 7.51 7.39 43.45
CA ALA A 24 7.40 8.83 43.64
C ALA A 24 6.67 9.57 42.50
N LEU A 25 6.55 8.99 41.30
CA LEU A 25 5.82 9.61 40.19
C LEU A 25 4.35 9.85 40.55
N THR A 26 3.83 11.02 40.18
CA THR A 26 2.41 11.37 40.33
C THR A 26 1.52 10.47 39.47
N MET A 27 0.21 10.43 39.77
CA MET A 27 -0.74 9.67 38.94
C MET A 27 -0.77 10.17 37.49
N GLU A 28 -0.65 11.48 37.27
CA GLU A 28 -0.59 12.09 35.94
C GLU A 28 0.67 11.67 35.18
N GLN A 29 1.85 11.74 35.83
CA GLN A 29 3.10 11.26 35.24
C GLN A 29 3.05 9.78 34.87
N LYS A 30 2.46 8.94 35.74
CA LYS A 30 2.26 7.51 35.46
C LYS A 30 1.30 7.28 34.30
N SER A 31 0.29 8.13 34.12
CA SER A 31 -0.64 8.08 32.98
C SER A 31 0.08 8.46 31.67
N ASP A 32 0.81 9.58 31.68
CA ASP A 32 1.59 10.05 30.54
C ASP A 32 2.63 9.00 30.11
N LEU A 33 3.34 8.40 31.07
CA LEU A 33 4.27 7.29 30.83
C LEU A 33 3.58 6.10 30.15
N LYS A 34 2.44 5.63 30.67
CA LYS A 34 1.69 4.49 30.08
C LYS A 34 1.11 4.80 28.70
N SER A 35 0.87 6.07 28.40
CA SER A 35 0.40 6.51 27.07
C SER A 35 1.45 6.30 25.98
N ALA A 36 2.73 6.51 26.30
CA ALA A 36 3.84 6.45 25.33
C ALA A 36 4.71 5.18 25.46
N PHE A 37 4.70 4.52 26.62
CA PHE A 37 5.55 3.38 26.95
C PHE A 37 4.74 2.17 27.45
N LEU A 38 5.38 1.00 27.37
CA LEU A 38 4.90 -0.29 27.87
C LEU A 38 5.97 -0.91 28.77
N TRP A 39 5.57 -1.42 29.92
CA TRP A 39 6.48 -2.14 30.80
C TRP A 39 6.91 -3.46 30.17
N SER A 40 8.23 -3.65 30.01
CA SER A 40 8.84 -4.90 29.57
C SER A 40 9.33 -5.67 30.79
N ARG A 41 8.73 -6.84 31.04
CA ARG A 41 9.21 -7.74 32.11
C ARG A 41 10.58 -8.33 31.81
N ALA A 42 10.91 -8.54 30.53
CA ALA A 42 12.17 -9.13 30.13
C ALA A 42 13.36 -8.18 30.31
N GLY A 43 13.16 -6.89 30.02
CA GLY A 43 14.19 -5.86 30.18
C GLY A 43 14.15 -5.13 31.53
N GLY A 44 13.10 -5.34 32.34
CA GLY A 44 12.92 -4.61 33.59
C GLY A 44 12.81 -3.09 33.40
N CYS A 45 12.29 -2.64 32.24
CA CYS A 45 12.29 -1.25 31.83
C CYS A 45 10.99 -0.86 31.10
N TRP A 46 10.75 0.45 30.96
CA TRP A 46 9.65 0.98 30.16
C TRP A 46 10.11 1.19 28.72
N VAL A 47 9.50 0.47 27.80
CA VAL A 47 9.86 0.48 26.38
C VAL A 47 8.83 1.27 25.58
N SER A 48 9.28 2.20 24.74
CA SER A 48 8.41 3.03 23.91
C SER A 48 7.48 2.18 23.03
N ARG A 49 6.24 2.65 22.87
CA ARG A 49 5.24 2.01 22.02
C ARG A 49 5.61 2.13 20.55
N ALA A 50 5.99 3.34 20.14
CA ALA A 50 6.48 3.63 18.81
C ALA A 50 7.91 3.13 18.60
N LYS A 51 8.38 3.23 17.35
CA LYS A 51 9.75 2.93 16.94
C LYS A 51 10.23 4.04 16.01
N GLU A 52 11.53 4.17 15.84
CA GLU A 52 12.12 5.11 14.88
C GLU A 52 11.50 4.95 13.48
N PRO A 53 11.08 6.05 12.81
CA PRO A 53 11.35 7.47 13.14
C PRO A 53 10.28 8.16 14.02
N ASN A 54 9.22 7.45 14.43
CA ASN A 54 8.03 8.07 15.04
C ASN A 54 8.16 8.20 16.57
N LEU A 55 9.31 8.66 17.06
CA LEU A 55 9.62 8.68 18.50
C LEU A 55 9.29 10.00 19.20
N TRP A 56 8.75 10.99 18.48
CA TRP A 56 8.47 12.34 19.01
C TRP A 56 7.72 12.32 20.36
N ARG A 57 6.57 11.63 20.43
CA ARG A 57 5.78 11.56 21.66
C ARG A 57 6.53 10.85 22.80
N ALA A 58 7.31 9.82 22.48
CA ALA A 58 8.12 9.10 23.48
C ALA A 58 9.24 10.00 24.03
N LYS A 59 9.95 10.73 23.16
CA LYS A 59 10.97 11.71 23.56
C LYS A 59 10.38 12.83 24.40
N GLN A 60 9.21 13.35 24.03
CA GLN A 60 8.51 14.39 24.80
C GLN A 60 8.14 13.91 26.22
N VAL A 61 7.57 12.70 26.34
CA VAL A 61 7.20 12.12 27.65
C VAL A 61 8.46 11.81 28.48
N ALA A 62 9.53 11.30 27.86
CA ALA A 62 10.80 11.07 28.52
C ALA A 62 11.39 12.38 29.09
N ALA A 63 11.41 13.45 28.29
CA ALA A 63 11.90 14.76 28.71
C ALA A 63 11.08 15.33 29.89
N LYS A 64 9.75 15.21 29.87
CA LYS A 64 8.88 15.60 31.00
C LYS A 64 9.20 14.85 32.29
N LEU A 65 9.73 13.64 32.19
CA LEU A 65 10.13 12.79 33.32
C LEU A 65 11.61 12.97 33.71
N GLY A 66 12.32 13.95 33.10
CA GLY A 66 13.71 14.26 33.40
C GLY A 66 14.75 13.47 32.60
N PHE A 67 14.31 12.70 31.59
CA PHE A 67 15.20 11.97 30.68
C PHE A 67 15.49 12.82 29.44
N THR A 68 16.59 13.56 29.45
CA THR A 68 16.95 14.53 28.40
C THR A 68 18.13 14.10 27.55
N GLU A 69 19.00 13.24 28.07
CA GLU A 69 20.18 12.75 27.36
C GLU A 69 19.90 11.38 26.71
N GLU A 70 20.33 11.21 25.46
CA GLU A 70 20.21 9.94 24.71
C GLU A 70 21.50 9.12 24.85
N GLN A 71 21.39 7.90 25.36
CA GLN A 71 22.46 6.91 25.33
C GLN A 71 22.13 5.84 24.29
N ARG A 72 22.96 5.69 23.26
CA ARG A 72 22.76 4.66 22.24
C ARG A 72 23.43 3.35 22.68
N GLN A 73 22.69 2.24 22.63
CA GLN A 73 23.19 0.92 23.04
C GLN A 73 22.82 -0.18 22.03
N GLY A 74 23.69 -1.18 21.93
CA GLY A 74 23.55 -2.32 21.03
C GLY A 74 24.04 -2.03 19.61
N GLU A 75 23.85 -2.99 18.72
CA GLU A 75 24.18 -2.85 17.30
C GLU A 75 22.90 -2.71 16.47
N ARG A 76 22.98 -1.93 15.40
CA ARG A 76 21.85 -1.79 14.50
C ARG A 76 21.75 -3.02 13.61
N LEU A 77 20.62 -3.71 13.72
CA LEU A 77 20.32 -4.85 12.87
C LEU A 77 19.99 -4.39 11.45
N SER A 78 20.52 -5.11 10.47
CA SER A 78 20.07 -5.01 9.09
C SER A 78 18.58 -5.35 8.97
N PHE A 79 17.95 -4.91 7.89
CA PHE A 79 16.55 -5.18 7.63
C PHE A 79 16.30 -6.67 7.47
N SER A 80 17.26 -7.41 6.91
CA SER A 80 17.20 -8.88 6.81
C SER A 80 17.12 -9.54 8.19
N GLU A 81 18.04 -9.21 9.10
CA GLU A 81 18.05 -9.73 10.47
C GLU A 81 16.80 -9.32 11.26
N GLN A 82 16.28 -8.11 11.03
CA GLN A 82 15.01 -7.68 11.62
C GLN A 82 13.84 -8.56 11.16
N VAL A 83 13.83 -8.96 9.88
CA VAL A 83 12.83 -9.86 9.30
C VAL A 83 12.96 -11.26 9.90
N ASP A 84 14.17 -11.79 10.01
CA ASP A 84 14.43 -13.12 10.57
C ASP A 84 14.03 -13.17 12.04
N ARG A 85 14.46 -12.19 12.85
CA ARG A 85 14.02 -12.08 14.25
C ARG A 85 12.51 -11.87 14.39
N GLN A 86 11.84 -11.28 13.40
CA GLN A 86 10.39 -11.18 13.39
C GLN A 86 9.75 -12.56 13.10
N ALA A 87 10.31 -13.32 12.15
CA ALA A 87 9.87 -14.66 11.81
C ALA A 87 10.04 -15.62 13.01
N ASP A 88 11.22 -15.66 13.63
CA ASP A 88 11.50 -16.50 14.80
C ASP A 88 10.58 -16.19 15.99
N ARG A 89 10.27 -14.91 16.21
CA ARG A 89 9.34 -14.51 17.28
C ARG A 89 7.91 -14.92 16.95
N ALA A 90 7.54 -14.91 15.67
CA ALA A 90 6.23 -15.34 15.22
C ALA A 90 6.09 -16.87 15.29
N GLU A 91 7.13 -17.63 14.92
CA GLU A 91 7.18 -19.08 15.03
C GLU A 91 7.07 -19.54 16.49
N ARG A 92 7.95 -19.06 17.37
CA ARG A 92 7.86 -19.34 18.82
C ARG A 92 6.51 -18.97 19.42
N ARG A 93 5.83 -17.96 18.87
CA ARG A 93 4.48 -17.58 19.29
C ARG A 93 3.43 -18.56 18.77
N ALA A 94 3.56 -19.05 17.54
CA ALA A 94 2.69 -20.06 16.97
C ALA A 94 2.75 -21.36 17.78
N GLU A 95 3.96 -21.84 18.08
CA GLU A 95 4.18 -23.05 18.90
C GLU A 95 3.50 -22.96 20.26
N ARG A 96 3.66 -21.82 20.97
CA ARG A 96 2.98 -21.61 22.25
C ARG A 96 1.46 -21.64 22.12
N TYR A 97 0.91 -21.03 21.07
CA TYR A 97 -0.53 -21.05 20.86
C TYR A 97 -1.04 -22.44 20.48
N GLU A 98 -0.28 -23.23 19.72
CA GLU A 98 -0.60 -24.63 19.44
C GLU A 98 -0.59 -25.47 20.73
N GLN A 99 0.40 -25.26 21.59
CA GLN A 99 0.44 -25.89 22.91
C GLN A 99 -0.79 -25.51 23.74
N TYR A 100 -1.18 -24.23 23.78
CA TYR A 100 -2.37 -23.78 24.49
C TYR A 100 -3.65 -24.36 23.90
N ALA A 101 -3.75 -24.45 22.57
CA ALA A 101 -4.87 -25.09 21.89
C ALA A 101 -4.99 -26.57 22.26
N GLY A 102 -3.87 -27.31 22.23
CA GLY A 102 -3.83 -28.72 22.60
C GLY A 102 -4.15 -28.96 24.08
N ASN A 103 -3.63 -28.11 24.97
CA ASN A 103 -3.98 -28.14 26.40
C ASN A 103 -5.49 -27.90 26.62
N ALA A 104 -6.06 -26.90 25.94
CA ALA A 104 -7.49 -26.60 26.05
C ALA A 104 -8.37 -27.72 25.49
N ALA A 105 -8.00 -28.31 24.34
CA ALA A 105 -8.70 -29.46 23.78
C ALA A 105 -8.70 -30.67 24.73
N ARG A 106 -7.53 -31.01 25.30
CA ARG A 106 -7.42 -32.09 26.30
C ARG A 106 -8.26 -31.83 27.55
N ARG A 107 -8.36 -30.58 28.02
CA ARG A 107 -9.26 -30.24 29.14
C ARG A 107 -10.73 -30.36 28.75
N GLY A 108 -11.09 -29.94 27.54
CA GLY A 108 -12.44 -30.10 26.99
C GLY A 108 -12.87 -31.56 26.94
N GLU A 109 -12.01 -32.42 26.39
CA GLU A 109 -12.21 -33.88 26.32
C GLU A 109 -12.38 -34.47 27.73
N ALA A 110 -11.47 -34.15 28.66
CA ALA A 110 -11.55 -34.64 30.03
C ALA A 110 -12.85 -34.22 30.76
N LEU A 111 -13.38 -33.04 30.47
CA LEU A 111 -14.64 -32.55 31.04
C LEU A 111 -15.88 -33.23 30.44
N GLN A 112 -15.84 -33.65 29.18
CA GLN A 112 -16.97 -34.30 28.51
C GLN A 112 -17.00 -35.82 28.72
N LYS A 113 -15.83 -36.44 28.93
CA LYS A 113 -15.67 -37.89 29.13
C LYS A 113 -16.64 -38.53 30.14
N PRO A 114 -16.94 -37.92 31.31
CA PRO A 114 -17.90 -38.50 32.25
C PRO A 114 -19.32 -38.64 31.69
N LEU A 115 -19.79 -37.66 30.92
CA LEU A 115 -21.12 -37.72 30.29
C LEU A 115 -21.10 -38.64 29.06
N GLU A 116 -19.99 -38.65 28.31
CA GLU A 116 -19.79 -39.55 27.16
C GLU A 116 -19.79 -41.02 27.57
N HIS A 117 -19.22 -41.37 28.73
CA HIS A 117 -19.28 -42.73 29.27
C HIS A 117 -20.72 -43.18 29.58
N MET A 118 -21.67 -42.24 29.77
CA MET A 118 -23.08 -42.57 29.96
C MET A 118 -23.83 -42.72 28.63
N ARG A 119 -23.18 -42.53 27.47
CA ARG A 119 -23.83 -42.73 26.16
C ARG A 119 -24.36 -44.16 26.07
N GLY A 120 -25.62 -44.29 25.66
CA GLY A 120 -26.31 -45.58 25.58
C GLY A 120 -27.06 -45.98 26.86
N ASP A 121 -26.79 -45.33 28.00
CA ASP A 121 -27.61 -45.48 29.20
C ASP A 121 -28.87 -44.60 29.10
N THR A 122 -29.91 -45.12 28.44
CA THR A 122 -31.19 -44.41 28.26
C THR A 122 -31.82 -44.07 29.61
N ALA A 123 -31.64 -44.91 30.63
CA ALA A 123 -32.16 -44.67 31.97
C ALA A 123 -31.53 -43.42 32.61
N PHE A 124 -30.21 -43.23 32.47
CA PHE A 124 -29.55 -42.03 32.99
C PHE A 124 -30.14 -40.72 32.44
N PHE A 125 -30.46 -40.68 31.15
CA PHE A 125 -30.97 -39.47 30.49
C PHE A 125 -32.47 -39.24 30.68
N THR A 126 -33.26 -40.32 30.79
CA THR A 126 -34.73 -40.22 30.71
C THR A 126 -35.45 -40.47 32.02
N GLN A 127 -34.79 -41.05 33.04
CA GLN A 127 -35.45 -41.29 34.33
C GLN A 127 -35.95 -39.98 34.97
N PRO A 128 -37.22 -39.94 35.42
CA PRO A 128 -37.78 -38.79 36.10
C PRO A 128 -37.17 -38.63 37.50
N ILE A 129 -36.92 -37.39 37.90
CA ILE A 129 -36.46 -37.06 39.26
C ILE A 129 -37.70 -36.85 40.13
N ILE A 130 -38.01 -37.84 40.98
CA ILE A 130 -39.18 -37.82 41.87
C ILE A 130 -38.74 -37.28 43.25
N ALA A 131 -39.40 -36.22 43.74
CA ALA A 131 -39.13 -35.67 45.07
C ALA A 131 -39.55 -36.66 46.17
N GLY A 132 -38.72 -36.80 47.22
CA GLY A 132 -38.99 -37.71 48.35
C GLY A 132 -38.57 -39.18 48.14
N HIS A 133 -38.23 -39.60 46.93
CA HIS A 133 -37.72 -40.96 46.68
C HIS A 133 -36.24 -41.09 47.09
N ALA A 134 -35.89 -42.19 47.77
CA ALA A 134 -34.51 -42.47 48.17
C ALA A 134 -33.56 -42.43 46.96
N GLY A 135 -32.44 -41.70 47.07
CA GLY A 135 -31.42 -41.59 46.01
C GLY A 135 -31.72 -40.61 44.86
N SER A 136 -32.98 -40.18 44.68
CA SER A 136 -33.41 -39.33 43.56
C SER A 136 -32.72 -37.96 43.53
N GLN A 137 -32.59 -37.31 44.69
CA GLN A 137 -31.90 -36.01 44.80
C GLN A 137 -30.39 -36.10 44.55
N ALA A 138 -29.76 -37.20 44.98
CA ALA A 138 -28.34 -37.43 44.74
C ALA A 138 -28.08 -37.70 43.25
N PHE A 139 -28.96 -38.46 42.59
CA PHE A 139 -28.93 -38.71 41.15
C PHE A 139 -29.12 -37.41 40.35
N ALA A 140 -30.10 -36.58 40.72
CA ALA A 140 -30.34 -35.27 40.12
C ALA A 140 -29.09 -34.37 40.14
N ARG A 141 -28.47 -34.22 41.31
CA ARG A 141 -27.23 -33.42 41.48
C ARG A 141 -26.06 -33.98 40.69
N ARG A 142 -25.91 -35.32 40.61
CA ARG A 142 -24.87 -35.96 39.80
C ARG A 142 -25.07 -35.63 38.32
N ARG A 143 -26.30 -35.75 37.83
CA ARG A 143 -26.66 -35.47 36.44
C ARG A 143 -26.43 -34.00 36.07
N GLU A 144 -26.86 -33.08 36.92
CA GLU A 144 -26.63 -31.64 36.76
C GLU A 144 -25.14 -31.29 36.71
N LYS A 145 -24.33 -31.85 37.62
CA LYS A 145 -22.86 -31.67 37.61
C LYS A 145 -22.24 -32.16 36.31
N MET A 146 -22.66 -33.32 35.80
CA MET A 146 -22.15 -33.86 34.53
C MET A 146 -22.52 -32.99 33.34
N PHE A 147 -23.77 -32.47 33.28
CA PHE A 147 -24.17 -31.53 32.22
C PHE A 147 -23.41 -30.19 32.31
N ALA A 148 -23.24 -29.63 33.51
CA ALA A 148 -22.47 -28.41 33.70
C ALA A 148 -20.98 -28.58 33.33
N GLN A 149 -20.38 -29.75 33.62
CA GLN A 149 -19.03 -30.08 33.16
C GLN A 149 -18.97 -30.22 31.64
N TYR A 150 -19.96 -30.88 31.04
CA TYR A 150 -20.04 -31.04 29.59
C TYR A 150 -20.12 -29.70 28.85
N GLU A 151 -20.91 -28.76 29.38
CA GLU A 151 -21.02 -27.39 28.85
C GLU A 151 -19.69 -26.62 28.95
N LYS A 152 -19.01 -26.69 30.10
CA LYS A 152 -17.66 -26.14 30.26
C LYS A 152 -16.66 -26.75 29.29
N GLY A 153 -16.84 -28.02 28.92
CA GLY A 153 -16.06 -28.67 27.87
C GLY A 153 -16.14 -27.94 26.52
N PHE A 154 -17.33 -27.48 26.12
CA PHE A 154 -17.48 -26.68 24.90
C PHE A 154 -16.78 -25.32 24.99
N GLU A 155 -16.77 -24.67 26.16
CA GLU A 155 -16.01 -23.44 26.34
C GLU A 155 -14.51 -23.66 26.17
N GLU A 156 -13.97 -24.77 26.67
CA GLU A 156 -12.57 -25.15 26.45
C GLU A 156 -12.27 -25.43 24.97
N TYR A 157 -13.18 -26.06 24.23
CA TYR A 157 -13.04 -26.20 22.78
C TYR A 157 -13.07 -24.87 22.04
N ARG A 158 -13.93 -23.92 22.44
CA ARG A 158 -13.91 -22.55 21.89
C ARG A 158 -12.58 -21.84 22.15
N LYS A 159 -12.01 -21.99 23.35
CA LYS A 159 -10.66 -21.49 23.68
C LYS A 159 -9.60 -22.15 22.81
N SER A 160 -9.71 -23.45 22.56
CA SER A 160 -8.81 -24.18 21.67
C SER A 160 -8.84 -23.60 20.26
N GLY A 161 -10.03 -23.43 19.67
CA GLY A 161 -10.20 -22.81 18.34
C GLY A 161 -9.62 -21.39 18.27
N TYR A 162 -9.87 -20.57 19.30
CA TYR A 162 -9.26 -19.23 19.40
C TYR A 162 -7.73 -19.30 19.33
N PHE A 163 -7.09 -20.18 20.09
CA PHE A 163 -5.64 -20.31 20.05
C PHE A 163 -5.12 -20.89 18.73
N GLN A 164 -5.84 -21.81 18.10
CA GLN A 164 -5.50 -22.31 16.76
C GLN A 164 -5.48 -21.18 15.72
N ASP A 165 -6.48 -20.30 15.72
CA ASP A 165 -6.53 -19.18 14.75
C ASP A 165 -5.42 -18.15 15.01
N ARG A 166 -5.07 -17.93 16.29
CA ARG A 166 -3.90 -17.12 16.67
C ARG A 166 -2.59 -17.77 16.23
N ALA A 167 -2.47 -19.09 16.33
CA ALA A 167 -1.31 -19.83 15.83
C ALA A 167 -1.18 -19.71 14.30
N LYS A 168 -2.27 -19.92 13.55
CA LYS A 168 -2.30 -19.76 12.08
C LYS A 168 -1.83 -18.36 11.66
N THR A 169 -2.32 -17.32 12.32
CA THR A 169 -1.90 -15.92 12.05
C THR A 169 -0.41 -15.71 12.32
N ALA A 170 0.10 -16.30 13.41
CA ALA A 170 1.53 -16.23 13.75
C ALA A 170 2.39 -17.00 12.74
N ARG A 171 1.97 -18.20 12.31
CA ARG A 171 2.63 -18.96 11.23
C ARG A 171 2.65 -18.19 9.91
N ALA A 172 1.55 -17.58 9.52
CA ALA A 172 1.50 -16.76 8.31
C ALA A 172 2.47 -15.56 8.37
N THR A 173 2.73 -15.03 9.57
CA THR A 173 3.74 -13.98 9.76
C THR A 173 5.16 -14.55 9.63
N ALA A 174 5.42 -15.73 10.20
CA ALA A 174 6.71 -16.41 10.12
C ALA A 174 7.07 -16.82 8.68
N ASP A 175 6.09 -17.35 7.94
CA ASP A 175 6.22 -17.78 6.54
C ASP A 175 6.63 -16.64 5.58
N GLY A 176 6.33 -15.39 5.94
CA GLY A 176 6.83 -14.23 5.20
C GLY A 176 6.28 -14.12 3.77
N ALA A 177 5.15 -14.74 3.42
CA ALA A 177 4.57 -14.81 2.07
C ALA A 177 4.57 -13.49 1.27
N LYS A 178 4.43 -12.35 1.94
CA LYS A 178 4.49 -11.02 1.31
C LYS A 178 5.81 -10.76 0.57
N TYR A 179 6.92 -11.39 0.98
CA TYR A 179 8.23 -11.26 0.33
C TYR A 179 8.38 -12.15 -0.90
N ARG A 180 7.36 -12.95 -1.23
CA ARG A 180 7.23 -13.67 -2.51
C ARG A 180 6.25 -12.97 -3.47
N ASP A 181 5.60 -11.89 -3.03
CA ASP A 181 4.68 -11.10 -3.85
C ASP A 181 5.45 -9.96 -4.54
N VAL A 182 5.86 -10.18 -5.79
CA VAL A 182 6.59 -9.18 -6.61
C VAL A 182 5.87 -7.84 -6.66
N ALA A 183 4.53 -7.83 -6.72
CA ALA A 183 3.77 -6.59 -6.74
C ALA A 183 3.84 -5.84 -5.40
N TYR A 184 3.89 -6.55 -4.27
CA TYR A 184 4.11 -5.95 -2.95
C TYR A 184 5.53 -5.38 -2.86
N LEU A 185 6.53 -6.16 -3.27
CA LEU A 185 7.93 -5.75 -3.27
C LEU A 185 8.16 -4.48 -4.10
N ASP A 186 7.68 -4.43 -5.35
CA ASP A 186 7.78 -3.26 -6.22
C ASP A 186 7.22 -1.98 -5.56
N ARG A 187 6.06 -2.08 -4.89
CA ARG A 187 5.48 -0.94 -4.16
C ARG A 187 6.38 -0.49 -3.02
N ARG A 188 6.93 -1.42 -2.23
CA ARG A 188 7.80 -1.10 -1.10
C ARG A 188 9.15 -0.55 -1.54
N ILE A 189 9.72 -1.05 -2.64
CA ILE A 189 10.94 -0.50 -3.25
C ILE A 189 10.71 0.93 -3.70
N LYS A 190 9.57 1.22 -4.35
CA LYS A 190 9.20 2.59 -4.76
C LYS A 190 9.04 3.54 -3.56
N GLU A 191 8.46 3.06 -2.45
CA GLU A 191 8.39 3.83 -1.20
C GLU A 191 9.77 4.11 -0.64
N CYS A 192 10.67 3.12 -0.56
CA CYS A 192 12.06 3.30 -0.12
C CYS A 192 12.80 4.32 -0.99
N LYS A 193 12.71 4.21 -2.33
CA LYS A 193 13.33 5.16 -3.26
C LYS A 193 12.81 6.58 -3.07
N ARG A 194 11.51 6.76 -2.79
CA ARG A 194 10.92 8.06 -2.48
C ARG A 194 11.46 8.61 -1.16
N GLU A 195 11.54 7.77 -0.12
CA GLU A 195 12.09 8.14 1.19
C GLU A 195 13.55 8.60 1.05
N ILE A 196 14.41 7.80 0.42
CA ILE A 196 15.82 8.12 0.17
C ILE A 196 15.94 9.46 -0.56
N LYS A 197 15.14 9.68 -1.61
CA LYS A 197 15.16 10.94 -2.37
C LYS A 197 14.78 12.15 -1.49
N ALA A 198 13.76 12.02 -0.66
CA ALA A 198 13.33 13.09 0.23
C ALA A 198 14.42 13.43 1.26
N ARG A 199 15.02 12.41 1.88
CA ARG A 199 16.08 12.58 2.88
C ARG A 199 17.36 13.18 2.30
N LYS A 200 17.77 12.74 1.10
CA LYS A 200 18.90 13.36 0.39
C LYS A 200 18.68 14.85 0.11
N LYS A 201 17.43 15.25 -0.16
CA LYS A 201 17.09 16.68 -0.30
C LYS A 201 17.25 17.44 1.01
N ASN A 202 16.88 16.83 2.15
CA ASN A 202 17.11 17.42 3.47
C ASN A 202 18.61 17.57 3.76
N VAL A 203 19.42 16.56 3.45
CA VAL A 203 20.88 16.62 3.59
C VAL A 203 21.46 17.80 2.81
N ILE A 204 21.12 17.94 1.52
CA ILE A 204 21.58 19.08 0.70
C ILE A 204 21.19 20.42 1.34
N HIS A 205 19.96 20.53 1.84
CA HIS A 205 19.50 21.75 2.51
C HIS A 205 20.30 22.04 3.80
N TYR A 206 20.66 21.01 4.56
CA TYR A 206 21.48 21.16 5.76
C TYR A 206 22.94 21.49 5.42
N GLU A 207 23.50 20.95 4.33
CA GLU A 207 24.82 21.34 3.81
C GLU A 207 24.87 22.83 3.41
N GLU A 208 23.84 23.31 2.72
CA GLU A 208 23.67 24.73 2.39
C GLU A 208 23.60 25.59 3.66
N THR A 209 22.83 25.14 4.65
CA THR A 209 22.68 25.83 5.95
C THR A 209 24.00 25.87 6.72
N LEU A 210 24.73 24.76 6.76
CA LEU A 210 26.04 24.67 7.41
C LEU A 210 27.03 25.63 6.75
N SER A 211 27.07 25.64 5.41
CA SER A 211 27.92 26.56 4.65
C SER A 211 27.60 28.03 4.94
N ALA A 212 26.32 28.38 5.07
CA ALA A 212 25.89 29.74 5.44
C ALA A 212 26.36 30.13 6.85
N ILE A 213 26.23 29.23 7.83
CA ILE A 213 26.69 29.44 9.20
C ILE A 213 28.22 29.61 9.26
N GLU A 214 28.97 28.78 8.53
CA GLU A 214 30.44 28.87 8.43
C GLU A 214 30.89 30.19 7.79
N ASN A 215 30.10 30.72 6.85
CA ASN A 215 30.30 32.05 6.26
C ASN A 215 29.87 33.22 7.17
N GLY A 216 29.41 32.94 8.40
CA GLY A 216 29.06 33.95 9.40
C GLY A 216 27.61 34.40 9.39
N GLU A 217 26.72 33.74 8.63
CA GLU A 217 25.29 34.03 8.65
C GLU A 217 24.63 33.50 9.94
N LYS A 218 23.79 34.32 10.57
CA LYS A 218 23.01 33.92 11.74
C LYS A 218 21.72 33.26 11.28
N GLN A 219 21.62 31.94 11.50
CA GLN A 219 20.41 31.17 11.29
C GLN A 219 19.66 31.00 12.61
N SER A 220 18.35 31.22 12.60
CA SER A 220 17.48 31.03 13.76
C SER A 220 16.28 30.16 13.42
N GLY A 221 15.89 29.31 14.37
CA GLY A 221 14.69 28.49 14.25
C GLY A 221 13.41 29.31 14.36
N ILE A 222 12.27 28.62 14.26
CA ILE A 222 10.93 29.23 14.39
C ILE A 222 10.73 29.86 15.78
N ASP A 223 11.35 29.29 16.82
CA ASP A 223 11.27 29.76 18.20
C ASP A 223 12.42 30.71 18.57
N ASP A 224 12.98 31.44 17.58
CA ASP A 224 14.13 32.35 17.69
C ASP A 224 15.41 31.72 18.31
N THR A 225 15.45 30.39 18.40
CA THR A 225 16.59 29.67 18.97
C THR A 225 17.73 29.67 17.94
N PRO A 226 18.97 30.07 18.33
CA PRO A 226 20.09 30.12 17.40
C PRO A 226 20.45 28.70 16.92
N ILE A 227 20.56 28.53 15.61
CA ILE A 227 20.99 27.28 15.00
C ILE A 227 22.52 27.29 14.93
N THR A 228 23.16 26.35 15.61
CA THR A 228 24.62 26.21 15.60
C THR A 228 25.07 25.20 14.54
N ALA A 229 26.33 25.30 14.11
CA ALA A 229 26.93 24.33 13.18
C ALA A 229 26.83 22.90 13.73
N GLU A 230 27.09 22.71 15.03
CA GLU A 230 26.97 21.41 15.71
C GLU A 230 25.56 20.81 15.60
N MET A 231 24.51 21.63 15.73
CA MET A 231 23.12 21.17 15.57
C MET A 231 22.84 20.70 14.15
N VAL A 232 23.31 21.45 13.14
CA VAL A 232 23.12 21.12 11.73
C VAL A 232 23.86 19.83 11.37
N THR A 233 25.10 19.67 11.84
CA THR A 233 25.87 18.42 11.68
C THR A 233 25.11 17.24 12.28
N GLY A 234 24.55 17.37 13.49
CA GLY A 234 23.73 16.33 14.10
C GLY A 234 22.46 16.00 13.30
N TRP A 235 21.83 16.99 12.66
CA TRP A 235 20.69 16.75 11.75
C TRP A 235 21.11 15.97 10.50
N MET A 236 22.27 16.31 9.92
CA MET A 236 22.84 15.60 8.76
C MET A 236 23.17 14.16 9.10
N GLU A 237 23.88 13.91 10.20
CA GLU A 237 24.18 12.56 10.71
C GLU A 237 22.90 11.73 10.86
N HIS A 238 21.85 12.32 11.46
CA HIS A 238 20.58 11.64 11.60
C HIS A 238 19.90 11.31 10.25
N GLU A 239 19.95 12.21 9.26
CA GLU A 239 19.41 11.91 7.93
C GLU A 239 20.23 10.85 7.20
N TYR A 240 21.56 10.84 7.35
CA TYR A 240 22.42 9.79 6.80
C TYR A 240 22.06 8.41 7.37
N GLU A 241 21.88 8.28 8.69
CA GLU A 241 21.43 7.03 9.33
C GLU A 241 20.09 6.54 8.78
N LEU A 242 19.16 7.45 8.52
CA LEU A 242 17.85 7.11 7.98
C LEU A 242 17.90 6.77 6.48
N ILE A 243 18.83 7.37 5.72
CA ILE A 243 19.12 6.99 4.34
C ILE A 243 19.69 5.58 4.29
N GLU A 244 20.70 5.27 5.11
CA GLU A 244 21.31 3.93 5.19
C GLU A 244 20.26 2.87 5.51
N LYS A 245 19.38 3.13 6.49
CA LYS A 245 18.25 2.25 6.82
C LYS A 245 17.33 2.00 5.62
N ALA A 246 16.99 3.05 4.89
CA ALA A 246 16.11 2.94 3.74
C ALA A 246 16.79 2.20 2.58
N MET A 247 18.10 2.36 2.40
CA MET A 247 18.92 1.66 1.42
C MET A 247 19.07 0.17 1.74
N ASP A 248 19.37 -0.18 2.99
CA ASP A 248 19.45 -1.57 3.44
C ASP A 248 18.11 -2.31 3.22
N LYS A 249 17.00 -1.69 3.63
CA LYS A 249 15.66 -2.20 3.34
C LYS A 249 15.39 -2.32 1.83
N GLN A 250 15.82 -1.34 1.03
CA GLN A 250 15.67 -1.41 -0.42
C GLN A 250 16.44 -2.61 -0.99
N GLY A 251 17.70 -2.79 -0.60
CA GLY A 251 18.57 -3.88 -1.05
C GLY A 251 17.98 -5.25 -0.73
N PHE A 252 17.48 -5.45 0.49
CA PHE A 252 16.77 -6.68 0.86
C PHE A 252 15.55 -6.95 -0.04
N LEU A 253 14.74 -5.92 -0.30
CA LEU A 253 13.53 -6.08 -1.12
C LEU A 253 13.87 -6.34 -2.58
N GLU A 254 14.92 -5.72 -3.12
CA GLU A 254 15.42 -5.97 -4.47
C GLU A 254 15.95 -7.41 -4.59
N ALA A 255 16.70 -7.91 -3.62
CA ALA A 255 17.13 -9.31 -3.57
C ALA A 255 15.93 -10.29 -3.54
N CYS A 256 14.86 -9.98 -2.80
CA CYS A 256 13.63 -10.78 -2.83
C CYS A 256 12.96 -10.78 -4.21
N VAL A 257 12.99 -9.65 -4.93
CA VAL A 257 12.46 -9.56 -6.30
C VAL A 257 13.28 -10.45 -7.23
N ASP A 258 14.60 -10.41 -7.12
CA ASP A 258 15.50 -11.24 -7.94
C ASP A 258 15.28 -12.73 -7.68
N GLN A 259 15.09 -13.13 -6.42
CA GLN A 259 14.70 -14.51 -6.04
C GLN A 259 13.36 -14.93 -6.63
N CYS A 260 12.43 -13.99 -6.85
CA CYS A 260 11.15 -14.24 -7.50
C CYS A 260 11.24 -14.24 -9.04
N GLY A 261 12.45 -14.15 -9.62
CA GLY A 261 12.68 -14.07 -11.06
C GLY A 261 12.54 -12.66 -11.63
N GLY A 262 12.53 -11.61 -10.80
CA GLY A 262 12.45 -10.23 -11.25
C GLY A 262 11.07 -9.78 -11.72
N ILE A 263 11.00 -8.53 -12.19
CA ILE A 263 9.79 -7.99 -12.81
C ILE A 263 9.80 -8.33 -14.30
N GLN A 264 8.96 -9.28 -14.70
CA GLN A 264 8.90 -9.82 -16.07
C GLN A 264 8.39 -8.81 -17.11
N PHE A 265 7.60 -7.83 -16.70
CA PHE A 265 6.92 -6.91 -17.61
C PHE A 265 7.40 -5.47 -17.43
N SER A 266 7.46 -4.74 -18.53
CA SER A 266 7.88 -3.35 -18.61
C SER A 266 7.17 -2.64 -19.76
N ARG A 267 7.45 -1.35 -19.92
CA ARG A 267 6.97 -0.57 -21.06
C ARG A 267 7.48 -1.10 -22.40
N ASP A 268 8.63 -1.78 -22.39
CA ASP A 268 9.27 -2.23 -23.62
C ASP A 268 8.60 -3.49 -24.18
N ASN A 269 8.08 -4.35 -23.31
CA ASN A 269 7.46 -5.62 -23.70
C ASN A 269 5.92 -5.67 -23.58
N ILE A 270 5.28 -4.65 -22.99
CA ILE A 270 3.81 -4.49 -23.01
C ILE A 270 3.41 -3.34 -23.92
N LYS A 271 2.56 -3.63 -24.92
CA LYS A 271 2.03 -2.63 -25.85
C LYS A 271 0.53 -2.40 -25.65
N VAL A 272 0.05 -1.32 -26.26
CA VAL A 272 -1.39 -0.99 -26.30
C VAL A 272 -2.11 -2.02 -27.18
N GLY A 273 -3.30 -2.46 -26.76
CA GLY A 273 -4.07 -3.53 -27.39
C GLY A 273 -3.78 -4.94 -26.85
N TYR A 274 -2.68 -5.13 -26.10
CA TYR A 274 -2.37 -6.43 -25.51
C TYR A 274 -3.46 -6.84 -24.51
N HIS A 275 -3.83 -8.12 -24.55
CA HIS A 275 -4.71 -8.71 -23.54
C HIS A 275 -3.84 -9.38 -22.48
N VAL A 276 -4.02 -8.96 -21.24
CA VAL A 276 -3.22 -9.37 -20.09
C VAL A 276 -4.11 -9.84 -18.97
N LYS A 277 -3.61 -10.74 -18.12
CA LYS A 277 -4.19 -10.92 -16.79
C LYS A 277 -3.42 -10.09 -15.77
N VAL A 278 -4.19 -9.34 -15.00
CA VAL A 278 -3.68 -8.58 -13.86
C VAL A 278 -4.04 -9.33 -12.57
N LYS A 279 -3.15 -9.27 -11.58
CA LYS A 279 -3.30 -9.89 -10.26
C LYS A 279 -4.74 -9.75 -9.72
N GLY A 280 -5.30 -10.89 -9.29
CA GLY A 280 -6.73 -11.03 -8.98
C GLY A 280 -7.56 -11.55 -10.17
N ASP A 281 -6.91 -12.24 -11.12
CA ASP A 281 -7.50 -12.90 -12.29
C ASP A 281 -8.35 -11.99 -13.18
N ARG A 282 -7.91 -10.73 -13.33
CA ARG A 282 -8.63 -9.75 -14.14
C ARG A 282 -8.13 -9.83 -15.57
N TYR A 283 -8.94 -10.42 -16.45
CA TYR A 283 -8.70 -10.39 -17.88
C TYR A 283 -8.99 -8.99 -18.44
N ALA A 284 -7.97 -8.38 -19.06
CA ALA A 284 -8.01 -6.97 -19.42
C ALA A 284 -7.23 -6.64 -20.70
N GLU A 285 -7.68 -5.59 -21.39
CA GLU A 285 -7.01 -4.97 -22.53
C GLU A 285 -6.16 -3.77 -22.07
N VAL A 286 -4.92 -3.66 -22.53
CA VAL A 286 -4.05 -2.51 -22.25
C VAL A 286 -4.45 -1.32 -23.13
N ILE A 287 -4.92 -0.24 -22.51
CA ILE A 287 -5.29 1.01 -23.20
C ILE A 287 -4.10 1.96 -23.33
N SER A 288 -3.23 2.01 -22.31
CA SER A 288 -2.03 2.83 -22.36
C SER A 288 -0.90 2.23 -21.53
N ALA A 289 0.34 2.43 -22.00
CA ALA A 289 1.56 1.98 -21.32
C ALA A 289 2.40 3.19 -20.92
N GLY A 290 2.34 3.56 -19.64
CA GLY A 290 3.16 4.61 -19.04
C GLY A 290 4.54 4.10 -18.61
N PRO A 291 5.41 4.96 -18.07
CA PRO A 291 6.75 4.56 -17.64
C PRO A 291 6.74 3.54 -16.49
N GLN A 292 5.76 3.62 -15.58
CA GLN A 292 5.70 2.75 -14.39
C GLN A 292 4.45 1.87 -14.32
N ASN A 293 3.37 2.29 -15.00
CA ASN A 293 2.06 1.69 -14.89
C ASN A 293 1.41 1.55 -16.27
N ILE A 294 0.56 0.55 -16.40
CA ILE A 294 -0.40 0.42 -17.49
C ILE A 294 -1.77 0.93 -17.05
N THR A 295 -2.52 1.48 -18.00
CA THR A 295 -3.96 1.68 -17.88
C THR A 295 -4.64 0.57 -18.68
N TYR A 296 -5.61 -0.12 -18.09
CA TYR A 296 -6.26 -1.27 -18.70
C TYR A 296 -7.78 -1.24 -18.53
N ARG A 297 -8.49 -1.86 -19.47
CA ARG A 297 -9.94 -2.06 -19.44
C ARG A 297 -10.25 -3.51 -19.13
N ILE A 298 -11.10 -3.77 -18.14
CA ILE A 298 -11.54 -5.14 -17.82
C ILE A 298 -12.47 -5.64 -18.93
N LEU A 299 -12.21 -6.84 -19.44
CA LEU A 299 -12.97 -7.43 -20.55
C LEU A 299 -14.04 -8.44 -20.11
N ALA A 300 -13.91 -9.00 -18.91
CA ALA A 300 -14.81 -10.04 -18.40
C ALA A 300 -15.24 -9.82 -16.93
N GLY A 301 -16.37 -10.43 -16.54
CA GLY A 301 -16.91 -10.39 -15.18
C GLY A 301 -17.77 -9.16 -14.85
N GLY A 302 -18.21 -9.04 -13.60
CA GLY A 302 -19.13 -7.97 -13.14
C GLY A 302 -18.55 -6.55 -13.21
N ALA A 303 -17.24 -6.41 -13.40
CA ALA A 303 -16.56 -5.13 -13.57
C ALA A 303 -16.15 -4.84 -15.02
N LYS A 304 -16.71 -5.57 -15.99
CA LYS A 304 -16.45 -5.37 -17.43
C LYS A 304 -16.65 -3.91 -17.83
N GLY A 305 -15.71 -3.38 -18.60
CA GLY A 305 -15.71 -2.00 -19.08
C GLY A 305 -15.05 -0.99 -18.14
N MET A 306 -14.80 -1.33 -16.87
CA MET A 306 -14.06 -0.44 -15.96
C MET A 306 -12.62 -0.24 -16.43
N VAL A 307 -12.14 1.00 -16.34
CA VAL A 307 -10.77 1.39 -16.67
C VAL A 307 -9.99 1.64 -15.38
N LEU A 308 -8.89 0.93 -15.20
CA LEU A 308 -8.07 0.97 -13.98
C LEU A 308 -6.58 1.07 -14.32
N THR A 309 -5.77 1.35 -13.31
CA THR A 309 -4.31 1.47 -13.42
C THR A 309 -3.61 0.39 -12.60
N ALA A 310 -2.57 -0.23 -13.16
CA ALA A 310 -1.73 -1.20 -12.46
C ALA A 310 -0.24 -1.02 -12.81
N ALA A 311 0.63 -1.29 -11.84
CA ALA A 311 2.07 -1.41 -12.09
C ALA A 311 2.36 -2.66 -12.94
N TYR A 312 3.43 -2.64 -13.72
CA TYR A 312 3.84 -3.80 -14.53
C TYR A 312 4.05 -5.07 -13.70
N ALA A 313 4.56 -4.94 -12.47
CA ALA A 313 4.71 -6.04 -11.51
C ALA A 313 3.39 -6.72 -11.10
N LYS A 314 2.22 -6.17 -11.45
CA LYS A 314 0.91 -6.80 -11.21
C LYS A 314 0.42 -7.62 -12.39
N ILE A 315 1.06 -7.56 -13.55
CA ILE A 315 0.72 -8.41 -14.70
C ILE A 315 1.23 -9.80 -14.39
N THR A 316 0.35 -10.80 -14.48
CA THR A 316 0.69 -12.21 -14.23
C THR A 316 0.99 -12.93 -15.53
N GLU A 317 0.27 -12.61 -16.60
CA GLU A 317 0.46 -13.22 -17.92
C GLU A 317 -0.01 -12.27 -19.04
N VAL A 318 0.58 -12.44 -20.21
CA VAL A 318 0.07 -11.88 -21.48
C VAL A 318 -0.68 -13.00 -22.18
N VAL A 319 -1.98 -12.80 -22.40
CA VAL A 319 -2.87 -13.79 -23.03
C VAL A 319 -2.87 -13.61 -24.55
N GLN A 320 -2.85 -12.37 -25.03
CA GLN A 320 -2.82 -12.07 -26.46
C GLN A 320 -1.95 -10.85 -26.73
N ALA A 321 -0.94 -11.02 -27.58
CA ALA A 321 -0.04 -9.96 -28.02
C ALA A 321 -0.49 -9.38 -29.37
N ALA A 322 -1.75 -8.96 -29.47
CA ALA A 322 -2.25 -8.25 -30.64
C ALA A 322 -2.06 -6.75 -30.43
N GLU A 323 -1.11 -6.15 -31.14
CA GLU A 323 -0.92 -4.70 -31.12
C GLU A 323 -2.05 -4.04 -31.93
N GLN A 324 -2.99 -3.41 -31.24
CA GLN A 324 -4.07 -2.68 -31.90
C GLN A 324 -3.68 -1.21 -31.97
N THR A 325 -3.06 -0.83 -33.10
CA THR A 325 -2.79 0.58 -33.39
C THR A 325 -4.03 1.18 -34.04
N GLU A 326 -5.03 1.56 -33.23
CA GLU A 326 -6.18 2.30 -33.76
C GLU A 326 -5.71 3.68 -34.26
N THR A 327 -5.75 3.89 -35.57
CA THR A 327 -5.50 5.18 -36.19
C THR A 327 -6.75 6.04 -36.13
N HIS A 328 -6.59 7.34 -35.90
CA HIS A 328 -7.73 8.25 -35.89
C HIS A 328 -8.38 8.39 -37.30
N PRO A 329 -9.70 8.57 -37.39
CA PRO A 329 -10.44 8.55 -38.65
C PRO A 329 -10.46 9.89 -39.42
N PHE A 330 -9.80 10.95 -38.91
CA PHE A 330 -9.71 12.23 -39.61
C PHE A 330 -8.94 12.12 -40.92
N THR A 331 -9.34 12.89 -41.93
CA THR A 331 -8.73 12.93 -43.27
C THR A 331 -8.23 14.33 -43.65
N VAL A 332 -7.23 14.39 -44.54
CA VAL A 332 -6.68 15.65 -45.04
C VAL A 332 -7.77 16.35 -45.85
N GLY A 333 -7.90 17.67 -45.68
CA GLY A 333 -8.94 18.48 -46.32
C GLY A 333 -10.23 18.65 -45.50
N GLU A 334 -10.39 17.94 -44.38
CA GLU A 334 -11.53 18.17 -43.47
C GLU A 334 -11.48 19.56 -42.85
N ARG A 335 -12.63 20.24 -42.83
CA ARG A 335 -12.78 21.61 -42.34
C ARG A 335 -13.62 21.68 -41.08
N PHE A 336 -13.17 22.51 -40.14
CA PHE A 336 -13.80 22.71 -38.84
C PHE A 336 -13.92 24.19 -38.53
N ILE A 337 -15.07 24.62 -38.05
CA ILE A 337 -15.30 26.01 -37.65
C ILE A 337 -15.09 26.13 -36.16
N ALA A 338 -14.13 26.94 -35.75
CA ALA A 338 -13.79 27.17 -34.35
C ALA A 338 -14.09 28.61 -33.93
N GLU A 339 -14.56 28.79 -32.70
CA GLU A 339 -14.74 30.12 -32.12
C GLU A 339 -13.47 30.52 -31.37
N GLN A 340 -12.78 31.55 -31.86
CA GLN A 340 -11.58 32.09 -31.24
C GLN A 340 -11.84 33.46 -30.65
N TYR A 341 -11.23 33.72 -29.50
CA TYR A 341 -11.19 35.05 -28.94
C TYR A 341 -9.99 35.79 -29.50
N VAL A 342 -10.26 36.90 -30.19
CA VAL A 342 -9.23 37.77 -30.74
C VAL A 342 -9.32 39.11 -30.03
N ARG A 343 -8.18 39.63 -29.63
CA ARG A 343 -8.09 40.94 -28.97
C ARG A 343 -8.23 42.03 -30.03
N ASP A 344 -9.11 42.99 -29.77
CA ASP A 344 -9.45 44.06 -30.71
C ASP A 344 -8.43 45.21 -30.58
N GLY A 345 -7.36 45.13 -31.38
CA GLY A 345 -6.25 46.11 -31.35
C GLY A 345 -5.61 46.24 -29.95
N ASP A 346 -5.30 47.46 -29.55
CA ASP A 346 -4.71 47.75 -28.23
C ASP A 346 -5.70 47.70 -27.06
N SER A 347 -7.00 47.55 -27.32
CA SER A 347 -7.99 47.48 -26.26
C SER A 347 -7.91 46.16 -25.46
N LEU A 348 -8.36 46.19 -24.19
CA LEU A 348 -8.57 44.98 -23.36
C LEU A 348 -9.84 44.20 -23.77
N LYS A 349 -10.46 44.54 -24.91
CA LYS A 349 -11.71 43.95 -25.38
C LYS A 349 -11.42 42.74 -26.26
N TRP A 350 -12.07 41.62 -25.95
CA TRP A 350 -12.00 40.38 -26.71
C TRP A 350 -13.25 40.21 -27.55
N SER A 351 -13.08 40.02 -28.86
CA SER A 351 -14.16 39.69 -29.77
C SER A 351 -14.13 38.21 -30.12
N ARG A 352 -15.31 37.59 -30.23
CA ARG A 352 -15.43 36.22 -30.73
C ARG A 352 -15.43 36.24 -32.25
N VAL A 353 -14.50 35.52 -32.84
CA VAL A 353 -14.37 35.35 -34.28
C VAL A 353 -14.49 33.88 -34.61
N ARG A 354 -15.25 33.57 -35.67
CA ARG A 354 -15.29 32.23 -36.24
C ARG A 354 -14.17 32.09 -37.27
N THR A 355 -13.30 31.13 -37.06
CA THR A 355 -12.17 30.83 -37.95
C THR A 355 -12.33 29.39 -38.45
N THR A 356 -12.30 29.20 -39.78
CA THR A 356 -12.30 27.88 -40.40
C THR A 356 -10.88 27.33 -40.45
N TYR A 357 -10.70 26.10 -39.96
CA TYR A 357 -9.45 25.35 -39.98
C TYR A 357 -9.56 24.16 -40.94
N GLU A 358 -8.55 23.92 -41.76
CA GLU A 358 -8.43 22.75 -42.62
C GLU A 358 -7.28 21.85 -42.16
N ILE A 359 -7.51 20.54 -42.16
CA ILE A 359 -6.44 19.56 -41.90
C ILE A 359 -5.51 19.49 -43.12
N VAL A 360 -4.27 19.92 -42.95
CA VAL A 360 -3.25 19.95 -44.04
C VAL A 360 -2.32 18.75 -44.03
N LYS A 361 -2.13 18.10 -42.87
CA LYS A 361 -1.25 16.94 -42.74
C LYS A 361 -1.72 16.02 -41.63
N ILE A 362 -1.54 14.71 -41.86
CA ILE A 362 -1.90 13.65 -40.93
C ILE A 362 -0.70 12.75 -40.67
N ASN A 363 -0.58 12.31 -39.42
CA ASN A 363 0.25 11.21 -39.01
C ASN A 363 -0.62 10.25 -38.16
N ALA A 364 -0.20 9.01 -37.94
CA ALA A 364 -0.96 8.00 -37.20
C ALA A 364 -1.51 8.45 -35.83
N LYS A 365 -0.84 9.44 -35.18
CA LYS A 365 -1.20 9.95 -33.85
C LYS A 365 -1.66 11.42 -33.84
N THR A 366 -1.45 12.20 -34.89
CA THR A 366 -1.61 13.66 -34.85
C THR A 366 -2.12 14.23 -36.16
N ILE A 367 -2.89 15.31 -36.07
CA ILE A 367 -3.34 16.13 -37.19
C ILE A 367 -2.70 17.52 -37.12
N GLN A 368 -2.43 18.11 -38.27
CA GLN A 368 -2.00 19.50 -38.40
C GLN A 368 -3.10 20.32 -39.09
N LEU A 369 -3.51 21.40 -38.46
CA LEU A 369 -4.58 22.28 -38.93
C LEU A 369 -4.01 23.63 -39.34
N LYS A 370 -4.48 24.17 -40.47
CA LYS A 370 -4.16 25.52 -40.95
C LYS A 370 -5.45 26.34 -41.04
N PRO A 371 -5.49 27.57 -40.50
CA PRO A 371 -6.62 28.46 -40.71
C PRO A 371 -6.69 28.88 -42.19
N ILE A 372 -7.90 28.87 -42.75
CA ILE A 372 -8.16 29.29 -44.14
C ILE A 372 -8.50 30.79 -44.18
N ASP A 373 -9.32 31.25 -43.23
CA ASP A 373 -9.89 32.60 -43.26
C ASP A 373 -8.93 33.68 -42.73
N ARG A 374 -7.76 33.29 -42.21
CA ARG A 374 -6.74 34.18 -41.64
C ARG A 374 -5.34 33.63 -41.83
N ASP A 375 -4.37 34.53 -41.97
CA ASP A 375 -2.95 34.19 -41.85
C ASP A 375 -2.63 33.79 -40.40
N GLY A 376 -2.61 32.48 -40.16
CA GLY A 376 -2.30 31.90 -38.87
C GLY A 376 -1.35 30.72 -38.99
N LYS A 377 -0.61 30.46 -37.91
CA LYS A 377 0.37 29.38 -37.83
C LYS A 377 -0.33 28.02 -37.87
N ILE A 378 0.35 27.02 -38.42
CA ILE A 378 -0.09 25.63 -38.39
C ILE A 378 -0.10 25.14 -36.94
N ILE A 379 -1.21 24.52 -36.53
CA ILE A 379 -1.40 24.00 -35.18
C ILE A 379 -1.41 22.48 -35.23
N THR A 380 -0.61 21.83 -34.37
CA THR A 380 -0.64 20.36 -34.22
C THR A 380 -1.58 19.97 -33.08
N ARG A 381 -2.47 19.00 -33.34
CA ARG A 381 -3.37 18.43 -32.34
C ARG A 381 -3.32 16.91 -32.35
N ARG A 382 -3.60 16.33 -31.19
CA ARG A 382 -3.62 14.88 -30.97
C ARG A 382 -5.07 14.42 -30.79
N PRO A 383 -5.68 13.77 -31.80
CA PRO A 383 -6.99 13.16 -31.63
C PRO A 383 -6.99 12.14 -30.50
N LYS A 384 -8.10 12.03 -29.79
CA LYS A 384 -8.33 11.10 -28.68
C LYS A 384 -9.74 10.53 -28.74
N LYS A 385 -9.97 9.37 -28.12
CA LYS A 385 -11.34 8.89 -27.89
C LYS A 385 -11.94 9.59 -26.68
N SER A 386 -13.17 10.06 -26.81
CA SER A 386 -13.97 10.55 -25.69
C SER A 386 -14.39 9.39 -24.78
N TYR A 387 -15.01 9.70 -23.64
CA TYR A 387 -15.56 8.68 -22.73
C TYR A 387 -16.54 7.72 -23.44
N ASN A 388 -17.26 8.21 -24.45
CA ASN A 388 -18.20 7.42 -25.25
C ASN A 388 -17.53 6.67 -26.43
N GLY A 389 -16.20 6.62 -26.50
CA GLY A 389 -15.44 5.92 -27.53
C GLY A 389 -15.32 6.65 -28.88
N ARG A 390 -16.00 7.79 -29.07
CA ARG A 390 -15.93 8.58 -30.31
C ARG A 390 -14.62 9.34 -30.42
N TRP A 391 -14.00 9.34 -31.60
CA TRP A 391 -12.81 10.15 -31.87
C TRP A 391 -13.14 11.63 -31.86
N CYS A 392 -12.34 12.41 -31.13
CA CYS A 392 -12.43 13.86 -31.09
C CYS A 392 -11.05 14.52 -31.00
N PHE A 393 -10.99 15.81 -31.30
CA PHE A 393 -9.87 16.66 -30.95
C PHE A 393 -10.37 18.01 -30.48
N THR A 394 -9.54 18.72 -29.72
CA THR A 394 -9.89 20.00 -29.10
C THR A 394 -8.86 21.03 -29.54
N LEU A 395 -9.29 22.19 -30.06
CA LEU A 395 -8.36 23.23 -30.53
C LEU A 395 -7.77 24.06 -29.38
N ASP A 396 -8.54 24.32 -28.33
CA ASP A 396 -8.14 25.10 -27.14
C ASP A 396 -8.94 24.65 -25.91
N ASP A 397 -8.69 25.21 -24.73
CA ASP A 397 -9.38 24.82 -23.49
C ASP A 397 -10.87 25.22 -23.48
N ASN A 398 -11.40 25.80 -24.57
CA ASN A 398 -12.80 26.15 -24.69
C ASN A 398 -13.64 24.91 -25.08
N TYR A 399 -14.69 24.67 -24.30
CA TYR A 399 -15.58 23.51 -24.47
C TYR A 399 -16.24 23.46 -25.86
N TYR A 400 -16.47 24.63 -26.48
CA TYR A 400 -17.10 24.76 -27.80
C TYR A 400 -16.21 24.37 -28.98
N ASN A 401 -14.89 24.24 -28.77
CA ASN A 401 -13.92 23.90 -29.83
C ASN A 401 -13.45 22.43 -29.76
N THR A 402 -14.32 21.55 -29.27
CA THR A 402 -14.12 20.10 -29.32
C THR A 402 -14.93 19.50 -30.48
N PHE A 403 -14.22 18.94 -31.46
CA PHE A 403 -14.79 18.40 -32.68
C PHE A 403 -14.81 16.88 -32.60
N TYR A 404 -15.99 16.29 -32.79
CA TYR A 404 -16.20 14.85 -32.80
C TYR A 404 -16.34 14.34 -34.24
N LYS A 405 -15.78 13.16 -34.51
CA LYS A 405 -16.06 12.45 -35.76
C LYS A 405 -17.42 11.74 -35.64
N SER A 406 -18.28 11.89 -36.64
CA SER A 406 -19.57 11.19 -36.70
C SER A 406 -19.39 9.69 -36.94
N GLU A 407 -20.30 8.88 -36.37
CA GLU A 407 -20.28 7.41 -36.48
C GLU A 407 -20.41 6.91 -37.93
N SER A 408 -21.06 7.68 -38.81
CA SER A 408 -21.30 7.31 -40.21
C SER A 408 -20.02 7.08 -41.03
N ALA A 409 -18.97 7.89 -40.81
CA ALA A 409 -17.69 7.73 -41.52
C ALA A 409 -16.82 6.59 -40.96
N THR A 410 -17.13 6.10 -39.75
CA THR A 410 -16.37 5.02 -39.12
C THR A 410 -16.88 3.65 -39.58
N ALA A 411 -18.19 3.54 -39.85
CA ALA A 411 -18.80 2.36 -40.43
C ALA A 411 -18.37 2.12 -41.89
N GLU A 412 -18.33 3.16 -42.73
CA GLU A 412 -17.93 3.03 -44.14
C GLU A 412 -16.46 2.61 -44.31
N LYS A 413 -15.58 3.00 -43.38
CA LYS A 413 -14.16 2.61 -43.42
C LYS A 413 -13.95 1.17 -42.97
N ILE A 414 -14.70 0.70 -41.97
CA ILE A 414 -14.66 -0.70 -41.52
C ILE A 414 -15.17 -1.65 -42.61
N VAL A 415 -16.18 -1.24 -43.38
CA VAL A 415 -16.69 -2.03 -44.52
C VAL A 415 -15.66 -2.08 -45.65
N LYS A 416 -15.06 -0.95 -46.03
CA LYS A 416 -14.01 -0.92 -47.08
C LYS A 416 -12.74 -1.69 -46.71
N ASP A 417 -12.24 -1.52 -45.49
CA ASP A 417 -11.04 -2.24 -45.02
C ASP A 417 -11.33 -3.76 -44.87
N GLY A 418 -12.58 -4.15 -44.65
CA GLY A 418 -13.03 -5.55 -44.65
C GLY A 418 -13.11 -6.16 -46.06
N GLU A 419 -13.58 -5.39 -47.04
CA GLU A 419 -13.65 -5.81 -48.45
C GLU A 419 -12.26 -5.93 -49.09
N GLU A 420 -11.36 -4.98 -48.85
CA GLU A 420 -9.98 -5.00 -49.39
C GLU A 420 -9.13 -6.15 -48.83
N ASN A 421 -9.38 -6.57 -47.58
CA ASN A 421 -8.70 -7.72 -46.98
C ASN A 421 -9.32 -9.06 -47.43
N ALA A 422 -10.61 -9.09 -47.76
CA ALA A 422 -11.25 -10.27 -48.33
C ALA A 422 -10.82 -10.52 -49.78
N GLU A 423 -10.65 -9.46 -50.57
CA GLU A 423 -10.20 -9.53 -51.97
C GLU A 423 -8.75 -10.04 -52.06
N LYS A 424 -7.86 -9.55 -51.18
CA LYS A 424 -6.47 -10.05 -51.05
C LYS A 424 -6.35 -11.47 -50.51
N ALA A 425 -7.35 -11.96 -49.77
CA ALA A 425 -7.39 -13.35 -49.31
C ALA A 425 -7.94 -14.32 -50.39
N SER A 426 -8.58 -13.80 -51.44
CA SER A 426 -9.11 -14.59 -52.56
C SER A 426 -8.14 -14.69 -53.76
N GLU A 427 -7.11 -13.84 -53.82
CA GLU A 427 -6.04 -13.87 -54.82
C GLU A 427 -4.74 -14.56 -54.34
N ALA A 428 -4.75 -15.18 -53.16
CA ALA A 428 -3.60 -15.88 -52.56
C ALA A 428 -3.74 -17.40 -52.60
#